data_AF-A0A2P5I7D4-F1
#
_entry.id   AF-A0A2P5I7D4-F1
#
_cell.length_a   1.000
_cell.length_b   1.000
_cell.length_c   1.000
_cell.angle_alpha   90.00
_cell.angle_beta   90.00
_cell.angle_gamma   90.00
#
_symmetry.space_group_name_H-M   'P 1'
#
loop_
_entity.id
_entity.type
_entity.pdbx_description
1 polymer ?
#
loop_
_entity_poly.entity_id
_entity_poly.type
_entity_poly.pdbx_seq_one_letter_code
_entity_poly.pdbx_strand_id
1 'polypeptide(L)'
;MKVSCLLFSASVASAHTIFVQLEAGGTTNPVSYGIRTPTYDGPIQDVTSNSLACNGPPNDPASASQVITVQAGSTVNAIWRHTLTSGPTDVMDASHVGPTLAYMKKVDNALTDTGVGGGWFKIQQDGYNAGTWGTSKVINNGGIHAITIPSCIAPGQYLLRAEMIALHAAASSGGAQLYMECAQINVVGGTGASTPATYSIPGIYKANDPGLLVNVYSMTSSSTYTIPGPNPFTCGASGGGSPQTSTTSKAATSSTTLATSTKTSSAASTTTSAASGGSCAAKYGQCGGTGWSGATCCTSGSTCSATNQYYSQCV
;
A
#
# COMPACT_ATOMS: atom_id res chain seq x y z
N MET A 1 -53.92 3.29 -24.10
CA MET A 1 -52.84 3.46 -23.10
C MET A 1 -51.52 3.09 -23.77
N LYS A 2 -50.62 4.05 -23.95
CA LYS A 2 -49.25 3.79 -24.44
C LYS A 2 -48.43 3.29 -23.25
N VAL A 3 -48.01 2.03 -23.27
CA VAL A 3 -47.11 1.46 -22.26
C VAL A 3 -45.71 1.91 -22.62
N SER A 4 -45.20 2.94 -21.95
CA SER A 4 -43.79 3.31 -22.01
C SER A 4 -42.98 2.30 -21.22
N CYS A 5 -42.18 1.49 -21.93
CA CYS A 5 -41.20 0.59 -21.34
C CYS A 5 -40.01 1.43 -20.85
N LEU A 6 -39.88 1.60 -19.54
CA LEU A 6 -38.69 2.16 -18.90
C LEU A 6 -37.57 1.13 -18.97
N LEU A 7 -36.63 1.33 -19.90
CA LEU A 7 -35.36 0.62 -19.93
C LEU A 7 -34.53 1.06 -18.71
N PHE A 8 -34.48 0.22 -17.67
CA PHE A 8 -33.46 0.33 -16.63
C PHE A 8 -32.12 -0.10 -17.25
N SER A 9 -31.28 0.88 -17.60
CA SER A 9 -29.87 0.63 -17.89
C SER A 9 -29.19 0.24 -16.57
N ALA A 10 -28.93 -1.05 -16.38
CA ALA A 10 -28.03 -1.51 -15.33
C ALA A 10 -26.62 -1.01 -15.68
N SER A 11 -26.19 0.07 -15.03
CA SER A 11 -24.80 0.47 -15.02
C SER A 11 -24.00 -0.66 -14.38
N VAL A 12 -23.23 -1.39 -15.17
CA VAL A 12 -22.18 -2.28 -14.67
C VAL A 12 -21.15 -1.39 -13.97
N ALA A 13 -21.24 -1.29 -12.65
CA ALA A 13 -20.26 -0.56 -11.86
C ALA A 13 -18.96 -1.36 -11.86
N SER A 14 -17.92 -0.77 -12.43
CA SER A 14 -16.57 -1.31 -12.57
C SER A 14 -15.84 -1.37 -11.22
N ALA A 15 -16.34 -2.13 -10.25
CA ALA A 15 -15.86 -1.97 -8.88
C ALA A 15 -14.39 -2.39 -8.70
N HIS A 16 -13.94 -3.47 -9.33
CA HIS A 16 -12.65 -4.10 -9.03
C HIS A 16 -11.75 -4.20 -10.29
N THR A 17 -10.56 -4.79 -10.19
CA THR A 17 -9.52 -4.67 -11.24
C THR A 17 -8.57 -5.88 -11.31
N ILE A 18 -7.93 -6.05 -12.47
CA ILE A 18 -6.93 -7.07 -12.78
C ILE A 18 -5.81 -6.42 -13.60
N PHE A 19 -4.54 -6.75 -13.32
CA PHE A 19 -3.42 -6.49 -14.22
C PHE A 19 -3.40 -7.56 -15.33
N VAL A 20 -3.83 -7.17 -16.53
CA VAL A 20 -4.19 -8.11 -17.60
C VAL A 20 -3.16 -8.24 -18.72
N GLN A 21 -2.36 -7.20 -18.96
CA GLN A 21 -1.41 -7.12 -20.07
C GLN A 21 -0.15 -6.36 -19.68
N LEU A 22 1.01 -6.79 -20.15
CA LEU A 22 2.27 -6.09 -19.96
C LEU A 22 2.76 -5.57 -21.31
N GLU A 23 3.00 -4.28 -21.39
CA GLU A 23 3.73 -3.67 -22.50
C GLU A 23 5.22 -3.61 -22.17
N ALA A 24 6.04 -4.14 -23.07
CA ALA A 24 7.50 -4.11 -22.95
C ALA A 24 8.13 -3.88 -24.34
N GLY A 25 9.18 -3.05 -24.40
CA GLY A 25 9.86 -2.75 -25.65
C GLY A 25 8.96 -2.11 -26.72
N GLY A 26 7.94 -1.35 -26.31
CA GLY A 26 6.96 -0.73 -27.21
C GLY A 26 5.93 -1.70 -27.80
N THR A 27 5.88 -2.95 -27.34
CA THR A 27 4.89 -3.95 -27.76
C THR A 27 3.97 -4.30 -26.60
N THR A 28 2.66 -4.10 -26.77
CA THR A 28 1.64 -4.57 -25.82
C THR A 28 1.35 -6.04 -26.07
N ASN A 29 1.69 -6.92 -25.11
CA ASN A 29 1.41 -8.35 -25.24
C ASN A 29 -0.11 -8.63 -25.10
N PRO A 30 -0.64 -9.73 -25.67
CA PRO A 30 -2.04 -10.12 -25.50
C PRO A 30 -2.44 -10.28 -24.03
N VAL A 31 -3.76 -10.21 -23.75
CA VAL A 31 -4.30 -10.49 -22.42
C VAL A 31 -3.80 -11.83 -21.89
N SER A 32 -3.36 -11.85 -20.63
CA SER A 32 -2.81 -13.01 -19.92
C SER A 32 -1.52 -13.59 -20.51
N TYR A 33 -0.94 -12.99 -21.55
CA TYR A 33 0.33 -13.45 -22.10
C TYR A 33 1.45 -13.19 -21.10
N GLY A 34 2.01 -14.27 -20.54
CA GLY A 34 3.08 -14.19 -19.54
C GLY A 34 2.65 -13.58 -18.20
N ILE A 35 1.34 -13.46 -17.93
CA ILE A 35 0.81 -12.96 -16.65
C ILE A 35 -0.15 -13.98 -16.06
N ARG A 36 0.01 -14.23 -14.76
CA ARG A 36 -0.86 -15.15 -14.00
C ARG A 36 -2.13 -14.43 -13.57
N THR A 37 -3.08 -14.32 -14.49
CA THR A 37 -4.32 -13.56 -14.26
C THR A 37 -5.41 -14.43 -13.62
N PRO A 38 -6.14 -13.92 -12.61
CA PRO A 38 -7.41 -14.51 -12.19
C PRO A 38 -8.52 -14.27 -13.22
N THR A 39 -9.61 -15.02 -13.11
CA THR A 39 -10.84 -14.77 -13.87
C THR A 39 -11.82 -13.88 -13.12
N TYR A 40 -11.78 -13.94 -11.79
CA TYR A 40 -12.53 -13.05 -10.89
C TYR A 40 -11.62 -11.91 -10.43
N ASP A 41 -12.16 -10.69 -10.45
CA ASP A 41 -11.45 -9.44 -10.16
C ASP A 41 -11.47 -9.07 -8.67
N GLY A 42 -11.89 -9.97 -7.78
CA GLY A 42 -11.98 -9.73 -6.35
C GLY A 42 -10.62 -9.49 -5.67
N PRO A 43 -10.61 -8.83 -4.49
CA PRO A 43 -9.37 -8.48 -3.81
C PRO A 43 -8.84 -9.63 -2.95
N ILE A 44 -7.54 -9.56 -2.66
CA ILE A 44 -6.97 -10.22 -1.48
C ILE A 44 -6.99 -9.21 -0.32
N GLN A 45 -7.46 -9.63 0.85
CA GLN A 45 -7.53 -8.78 2.05
C GLN A 45 -6.71 -9.33 3.23
N ASP A 46 -6.48 -10.64 3.27
CA ASP A 46 -5.60 -11.27 4.25
C ASP A 46 -4.13 -11.13 3.83
N VAL A 47 -3.44 -10.17 4.44
CA VAL A 47 -2.01 -9.89 4.18
C VAL A 47 -1.05 -10.99 4.69
N THR A 48 -1.56 -11.97 5.43
CA THR A 48 -0.77 -13.12 5.90
C THR A 48 -0.87 -14.31 4.96
N SER A 49 -1.83 -14.29 4.03
CA SER A 49 -2.05 -15.36 3.06
C SER A 49 -0.93 -15.45 2.01
N ASN A 50 -0.66 -16.67 1.55
CA ASN A 50 0.21 -16.90 0.40
C ASN A 50 -0.34 -16.26 -0.88
N SER A 51 -1.67 -16.06 -0.98
CA SER A 51 -2.30 -15.35 -2.11
C SER A 51 -1.81 -13.92 -2.26
N LEU A 52 -1.21 -13.32 -1.23
CA LEU A 52 -0.63 -11.97 -1.31
C LEU A 52 0.54 -11.88 -2.31
N ALA A 53 1.24 -12.99 -2.57
CA ALA A 53 2.42 -12.99 -3.44
C ALA A 53 2.05 -12.68 -4.90
N CYS A 54 1.16 -13.46 -5.50
CA CYS A 54 0.85 -13.40 -6.94
C CYS A 54 -0.64 -13.65 -7.24
N ASN A 55 -1.52 -13.19 -6.35
CA ASN A 55 -2.91 -13.64 -6.27
C ASN A 55 -3.01 -15.15 -5.93
N GLY A 56 -4.23 -15.64 -5.72
CA GLY A 56 -4.48 -17.01 -5.30
C GLY A 56 -5.94 -17.18 -4.90
N PRO A 57 -6.29 -18.25 -4.17
CA PRO A 57 -7.61 -18.38 -3.58
C PRO A 57 -8.01 -17.09 -2.83
N PRO A 58 -9.23 -16.57 -3.05
CA PRO A 58 -10.35 -17.20 -3.77
C PRO A 58 -10.41 -16.93 -5.30
N ASN A 59 -9.43 -16.23 -5.88
CA ASN A 59 -9.48 -15.76 -7.28
C ASN A 59 -8.81 -16.72 -8.28
N ASP A 60 -8.03 -17.69 -7.79
CA ASP A 60 -7.39 -18.80 -8.53
C ASP A 60 -6.81 -18.41 -9.91
N PRO A 61 -5.66 -17.68 -9.95
CA PRO A 61 -5.04 -17.25 -11.20
C PRO A 61 -4.60 -18.41 -12.08
N ALA A 62 -4.84 -18.28 -13.39
CA ALA A 62 -4.40 -19.25 -14.37
C ALA A 62 -2.88 -19.23 -14.53
N SER A 63 -2.29 -20.40 -14.81
CA SER A 63 -0.88 -20.50 -15.20
C SER A 63 -0.63 -19.81 -16.54
N ALA A 64 0.52 -19.14 -16.68
CA ALA A 64 1.02 -18.60 -17.94
C ALA A 64 2.24 -19.40 -18.41
N SER A 65 2.33 -19.72 -19.70
CA SER A 65 3.41 -20.55 -20.27
C SER A 65 4.51 -19.72 -20.94
N GLN A 66 4.38 -18.40 -20.95
CA GLN A 66 5.24 -17.47 -21.67
C GLN A 66 6.08 -16.64 -20.70
N VAL A 67 7.26 -16.24 -21.15
CA VAL A 67 8.17 -15.34 -20.43
C VAL A 67 8.46 -14.14 -21.32
N ILE A 68 8.12 -12.94 -20.86
CA ILE A 68 8.29 -11.70 -21.64
C ILE A 68 9.73 -11.21 -21.50
N THR A 69 10.41 -10.97 -22.61
CA THR A 69 11.75 -10.36 -22.56
C THR A 69 11.64 -8.86 -22.27
N VAL A 70 12.41 -8.37 -21.32
CA VAL A 70 12.42 -6.96 -20.89
C VAL A 70 13.84 -6.44 -20.80
N GLN A 71 14.08 -5.24 -21.31
CA GLN A 71 15.40 -4.60 -21.24
C GLN A 71 15.60 -3.95 -19.86
N ALA A 72 16.72 -4.24 -19.19
CA ALA A 72 17.07 -3.54 -17.96
C ALA A 72 17.23 -2.04 -18.24
N GLY A 73 16.70 -1.18 -17.37
CA GLY A 73 16.67 0.27 -17.55
C GLY A 73 15.47 0.78 -18.37
N SER A 74 14.71 -0.08 -19.05
CA SER A 74 13.49 0.35 -19.74
C SER A 74 12.31 0.48 -18.79
N THR A 75 11.31 1.27 -19.20
CA THR A 75 10.00 1.27 -18.58
C THR A 75 9.09 0.24 -19.26
N VAL A 76 8.41 -0.56 -18.46
CA VAL A 76 7.29 -1.41 -18.87
C VAL A 76 6.00 -0.80 -18.37
N ASN A 77 4.88 -1.10 -19.03
CA ASN A 77 3.56 -0.64 -18.59
C ASN A 77 2.70 -1.85 -18.19
N ALA A 78 2.39 -1.96 -16.90
CA ALA A 78 1.37 -2.88 -16.42
C ALA A 78 0.00 -2.28 -16.75
N ILE A 79 -0.83 -3.01 -17.49
CA ILE A 79 -2.12 -2.53 -17.97
C ILE A 79 -3.22 -3.17 -17.13
N TRP A 80 -3.97 -2.32 -16.44
CA TRP A 80 -5.05 -2.69 -15.55
C TRP A 80 -6.42 -2.52 -16.22
N ARG A 81 -7.32 -3.46 -15.97
CA ARG A 81 -8.68 -3.50 -16.50
C ARG A 81 -9.63 -4.06 -15.45
N HIS A 82 -10.91 -3.70 -15.53
CA HIS A 82 -11.92 -4.25 -14.62
C HIS A 82 -12.03 -5.76 -14.78
N THR A 83 -12.19 -6.23 -16.02
CA THR A 83 -12.21 -7.65 -16.37
C THR A 83 -11.18 -7.95 -17.47
N LEU A 84 -10.94 -9.23 -17.75
CA LEU A 84 -10.07 -9.70 -18.84
C LEU A 84 -10.48 -9.18 -20.23
N THR A 85 -11.73 -8.75 -20.40
CA THR A 85 -12.26 -8.25 -21.68
C THR A 85 -12.57 -6.74 -21.68
N SER A 86 -12.32 -6.06 -20.56
CA SER A 86 -12.62 -4.64 -20.42
C SER A 86 -11.66 -3.75 -21.21
N GLY A 87 -12.16 -2.58 -21.63
CA GLY A 87 -11.39 -1.57 -22.38
C GLY A 87 -10.70 -0.55 -21.47
N PRO A 88 -9.93 0.40 -22.05
CA PRO A 88 -9.20 1.42 -21.28
C PRO A 88 -10.08 2.41 -20.51
N THR A 89 -11.38 2.49 -20.81
CA THR A 89 -12.35 3.30 -20.05
C THR A 89 -12.94 2.56 -18.85
N ASP A 90 -12.58 1.29 -18.65
CA ASP A 90 -13.14 0.37 -17.67
C ASP A 90 -11.99 -0.33 -16.92
N VAL A 91 -11.39 0.41 -15.98
CA VAL A 91 -10.15 0.03 -15.28
C VAL A 91 -10.43 -0.45 -13.86
N MET A 92 -11.03 0.42 -13.06
CA MET A 92 -11.40 0.25 -11.66
C MET A 92 -12.28 1.45 -11.26
N ASP A 93 -13.17 1.28 -10.29
CA ASP A 93 -14.06 2.33 -9.83
C ASP A 93 -13.25 3.47 -9.21
N ALA A 94 -13.62 4.71 -9.52
CA ALA A 94 -12.90 5.89 -9.05
C ALA A 94 -12.86 6.03 -7.50
N SER A 95 -13.80 5.38 -6.79
CA SER A 95 -13.78 5.27 -5.33
C SER A 95 -12.59 4.50 -4.78
N HIS A 96 -11.94 3.64 -5.57
CA HIS A 96 -10.81 2.79 -5.17
C HIS A 96 -9.49 3.58 -5.12
N VAL A 97 -9.49 4.60 -4.28
CA VAL A 97 -8.31 5.41 -3.99
C VAL A 97 -7.26 4.62 -3.21
N GLY A 98 -6.00 4.80 -3.56
CA GLY A 98 -4.87 4.22 -2.84
C GLY A 98 -3.58 4.20 -3.66
N PRO A 99 -2.53 3.52 -3.18
CA PRO A 99 -1.25 3.47 -3.86
C PRO A 99 -1.22 2.46 -5.01
N THR A 100 -0.25 2.65 -5.91
CA THR A 100 0.24 1.60 -6.80
C THR A 100 1.68 1.26 -6.45
N LEU A 101 2.05 -0.01 -6.59
CA LEU A 101 3.37 -0.53 -6.22
C LEU A 101 3.83 -1.57 -7.24
N ALA A 102 5.13 -1.74 -7.38
CA ALA A 102 5.69 -2.88 -8.10
C ALA A 102 6.93 -3.45 -7.43
N TYR A 103 7.04 -4.77 -7.50
CA TYR A 103 8.12 -5.56 -6.92
C TYR A 103 8.69 -6.53 -7.94
N MET A 104 9.96 -6.89 -7.76
CA MET A 104 10.61 -7.94 -8.53
C MET A 104 11.17 -9.02 -7.60
N LYS A 105 11.18 -10.26 -8.06
CA LYS A 105 11.84 -11.41 -7.42
C LYS A 105 12.68 -12.15 -8.46
N LYS A 106 13.99 -12.29 -8.22
CA LYS A 106 14.85 -13.12 -9.07
C LYS A 106 14.45 -14.58 -8.85
N VAL A 107 14.29 -15.33 -9.94
CA VAL A 107 13.92 -16.75 -9.90
C VAL A 107 14.77 -17.55 -10.87
N ASP A 108 14.88 -18.86 -10.64
CA ASP A 108 15.54 -19.77 -11.57
C ASP A 108 14.66 -20.02 -12.79
N ASN A 109 13.36 -20.23 -12.56
CA ASN A 109 12.36 -20.44 -13.60
C ASN A 109 11.05 -19.72 -13.25
N ALA A 110 10.74 -18.67 -14.01
CA ALA A 110 9.53 -17.87 -13.87
C ALA A 110 8.26 -18.62 -14.26
N LEU A 111 8.36 -19.76 -14.93
CA LEU A 111 7.19 -20.62 -15.23
C LEU A 111 6.73 -21.41 -14.01
N THR A 112 7.59 -21.63 -13.02
CA THR A 112 7.32 -22.58 -11.92
C THR A 112 7.39 -21.96 -10.52
N ASP A 113 8.16 -20.89 -10.32
CA ASP A 113 8.25 -20.23 -9.01
C ASP A 113 6.91 -19.59 -8.66
N THR A 114 6.33 -19.92 -7.51
CA THR A 114 5.00 -19.42 -7.09
C THR A 114 5.01 -17.96 -6.63
N GLY A 115 6.19 -17.39 -6.41
CA GLY A 115 6.36 -16.06 -5.82
C GLY A 115 6.31 -16.05 -4.29
N VAL A 116 5.75 -17.07 -3.65
CA VAL A 116 5.62 -17.12 -2.18
C VAL A 116 7.00 -17.14 -1.50
N GLY A 117 7.13 -16.40 -0.40
CA GLY A 117 8.33 -16.35 0.43
C GLY A 117 9.26 -15.19 0.08
N GLY A 118 10.55 -15.37 0.37
CA GLY A 118 11.60 -14.34 0.25
C GLY A 118 11.99 -14.00 -1.19
N GLY A 119 12.84 -12.98 -1.34
CA GLY A 119 13.47 -12.60 -2.61
C GLY A 119 12.85 -11.38 -3.29
N TRP A 120 11.80 -10.80 -2.72
CA TRP A 120 11.14 -9.62 -3.28
C TRP A 120 11.85 -8.32 -2.92
N PHE A 121 11.97 -7.42 -3.89
CA PHE A 121 12.40 -6.05 -3.67
C PHE A 121 11.48 -5.09 -4.43
N LYS A 122 11.15 -3.96 -3.80
CA LYS A 122 10.28 -2.94 -4.39
C LYS A 122 11.06 -2.16 -5.46
N ILE A 123 10.45 -1.86 -6.59
CA ILE A 123 11.07 -1.07 -7.67
C ILE A 123 10.26 0.17 -8.05
N GLN A 124 8.98 0.22 -7.68
CA GLN A 124 8.12 1.37 -7.94
C GLN A 124 7.11 1.53 -6.79
N GLN A 125 6.76 2.77 -6.49
CA GLN A 125 5.58 3.11 -5.71
C GLN A 125 5.05 4.49 -6.09
N ASP A 126 3.74 4.68 -6.01
CA ASP A 126 3.07 5.98 -6.11
C ASP A 126 1.90 6.00 -5.13
N GLY A 127 1.95 6.90 -4.16
CA GLY A 127 1.00 6.97 -3.04
C GLY A 127 0.02 8.12 -3.19
N TYR A 128 -0.06 8.95 -2.15
CA TYR A 128 -0.85 10.18 -2.14
C TYR A 128 0.04 11.39 -2.35
N ASN A 129 -0.28 12.22 -3.34
CA ASN A 129 0.41 13.48 -3.59
C ASN A 129 -0.62 14.59 -3.87
N ALA A 130 -0.68 15.58 -2.99
CA ALA A 130 -1.45 16.81 -3.15
C ALA A 130 -2.92 16.58 -3.57
N GLY A 131 -3.61 15.59 -2.97
CA GLY A 131 -5.00 15.27 -3.33
C GLY A 131 -5.18 14.12 -4.31
N THR A 132 -4.11 13.67 -4.96
CA THR A 132 -4.20 12.64 -6.02
C THR A 132 -3.52 11.35 -5.59
N TRP A 133 -4.24 10.23 -5.75
CA TRP A 133 -3.75 8.89 -5.47
C TRP A 133 -3.13 8.22 -6.71
N GLY A 134 -2.19 7.31 -6.48
CA GLY A 134 -1.59 6.48 -7.53
C GLY A 134 -2.64 5.74 -8.36
N THR A 135 -3.61 5.08 -7.71
CA THR A 135 -4.69 4.38 -8.42
C THR A 135 -5.52 5.32 -9.30
N SER A 136 -5.84 6.53 -8.80
CA SER A 136 -6.56 7.54 -9.57
C SER A 136 -5.80 7.96 -10.83
N LYS A 137 -4.47 8.05 -10.78
CA LYS A 137 -3.66 8.34 -11.97
C LYS A 137 -3.71 7.19 -12.99
N VAL A 138 -3.66 5.94 -12.52
CA VAL A 138 -3.79 4.75 -13.39
C VAL A 138 -5.16 4.69 -14.05
N ILE A 139 -6.25 4.88 -13.28
CA ILE A 139 -7.62 4.94 -13.79
C ILE A 139 -7.75 6.02 -14.87
N ASN A 140 -7.30 7.23 -14.58
CA ASN A 140 -7.44 8.38 -15.48
C ASN A 140 -6.51 8.32 -16.71
N ASN A 141 -5.48 7.47 -16.70
CA ASN A 141 -4.56 7.26 -17.82
C ASN A 141 -4.82 5.95 -18.57
N GLY A 142 -6.09 5.50 -18.61
CA GLY A 142 -6.47 4.32 -19.38
C GLY A 142 -5.91 3.00 -18.85
N GLY A 143 -5.65 2.90 -17.55
CA GLY A 143 -5.16 1.71 -16.88
C GLY A 143 -3.66 1.49 -16.97
N ILE A 144 -2.89 2.49 -17.43
CA ILE A 144 -1.45 2.38 -17.64
C ILE A 144 -0.69 2.67 -16.33
N HIS A 145 -0.04 1.64 -15.78
CA HIS A 145 0.85 1.70 -14.63
C HIS A 145 2.31 1.53 -15.09
N ALA A 146 3.02 2.66 -15.23
CA ALA A 146 4.41 2.68 -15.68
C ALA A 146 5.38 2.23 -14.57
N ILE A 147 6.27 1.30 -14.90
CA ILE A 147 7.23 0.67 -13.98
C ILE A 147 8.61 0.63 -14.65
N THR A 148 9.61 1.28 -14.05
CA THR A 148 10.98 1.25 -14.56
C THR A 148 11.74 0.04 -14.01
N ILE A 149 12.28 -0.78 -14.91
CA ILE A 149 13.14 -1.92 -14.53
C ILE A 149 14.54 -1.38 -14.21
N PRO A 150 15.11 -1.67 -13.03
CA PRO A 150 16.44 -1.18 -12.70
C PRO A 150 17.50 -1.68 -13.71
N SER A 151 18.41 -0.80 -14.14
CA SER A 151 19.47 -1.17 -15.09
C SER A 151 20.59 -2.00 -14.46
N CYS A 152 20.74 -1.93 -13.14
CA CYS A 152 21.87 -2.48 -12.41
C CYS A 152 21.65 -3.88 -11.80
N ILE A 153 20.45 -4.45 -11.94
CA ILE A 153 20.17 -5.82 -11.44
C ILE A 153 20.80 -6.87 -12.35
N ALA A 154 20.97 -8.08 -11.84
CA ALA A 154 21.47 -9.19 -12.64
C ALA A 154 20.49 -9.53 -13.79
N PRO A 155 20.97 -9.94 -14.97
CA PRO A 155 20.10 -10.45 -16.01
C PRO A 155 19.48 -11.81 -15.63
N GLY A 156 18.51 -12.26 -16.41
CA GLY A 156 17.84 -13.55 -16.27
C GLY A 156 16.37 -13.44 -15.85
N GLN A 157 15.80 -14.55 -15.39
CA GLN A 157 14.36 -14.62 -15.10
C GLN A 157 13.97 -13.99 -13.76
N TYR A 158 12.83 -13.29 -13.77
CA TYR A 158 12.20 -12.67 -12.61
C TYR A 158 10.68 -12.85 -12.67
N LEU A 159 10.04 -12.78 -11.50
CA LEU A 159 8.63 -12.39 -11.39
C LEU A 159 8.55 -10.88 -11.17
N LEU A 160 7.67 -10.21 -11.91
CA LEU A 160 7.28 -8.82 -11.71
C LEU A 160 5.86 -8.79 -11.13
N ARG A 161 5.73 -8.36 -9.89
CA ARG A 161 4.44 -8.20 -9.19
C ARG A 161 4.03 -6.73 -9.26
N ALA A 162 2.97 -6.43 -9.99
CA ALA A 162 2.32 -5.11 -9.97
C ALA A 162 1.12 -5.16 -9.02
N GLU A 163 0.91 -4.09 -8.26
CA GLU A 163 -0.14 -4.04 -7.24
C GLU A 163 -0.84 -2.68 -7.22
N MET A 164 -2.17 -2.72 -7.07
CA MET A 164 -2.99 -1.60 -6.65
C MET A 164 -3.65 -1.95 -5.32
N ILE A 165 -3.68 -0.99 -4.39
CA ILE A 165 -4.37 -1.16 -3.11
C ILE A 165 -5.50 -0.14 -3.04
N ALA A 166 -6.73 -0.60 -2.87
CA ALA A 166 -7.88 0.25 -2.66
C ALA A 166 -8.18 0.40 -1.16
N LEU A 167 -8.32 1.65 -0.72
CA LEU A 167 -8.39 2.03 0.70
C LEU A 167 -9.75 2.60 1.11
N HIS A 168 -10.75 2.56 0.22
CA HIS A 168 -12.08 3.12 0.48
C HIS A 168 -12.76 2.49 1.72
N ALA A 169 -12.46 1.22 2.03
CA ALA A 169 -12.96 0.52 3.21
C ALA A 169 -11.88 0.30 4.30
N ALA A 170 -10.69 0.90 4.17
CA ALA A 170 -9.53 0.61 5.01
C ALA A 170 -9.57 1.24 6.41
N ALA A 171 -10.65 1.93 6.80
CA ALA A 171 -10.82 2.43 8.16
C ALA A 171 -11.02 1.29 9.19
N SER A 172 -11.34 0.09 8.72
CA SER A 172 -11.47 -1.14 9.51
C SER A 172 -10.32 -2.10 9.21
N SER A 173 -9.89 -2.85 10.23
CA SER A 173 -8.87 -3.90 10.05
C SER A 173 -9.32 -4.92 9.01
N GLY A 174 -8.44 -5.24 8.05
CA GLY A 174 -8.77 -6.12 6.92
C GLY A 174 -9.64 -5.46 5.84
N GLY A 175 -9.95 -4.17 5.95
CA GLY A 175 -10.77 -3.44 4.98
C GLY A 175 -10.01 -2.97 3.73
N ALA A 176 -8.68 -2.88 3.77
CA ALA A 176 -7.88 -2.63 2.58
C ALA A 176 -8.00 -3.78 1.59
N GLN A 177 -8.15 -3.45 0.31
CA GLN A 177 -8.33 -4.40 -0.78
C GLN A 177 -7.12 -4.37 -1.70
N LEU A 178 -6.42 -5.50 -1.83
CA LEU A 178 -5.17 -5.60 -2.55
C LEU A 178 -5.39 -6.40 -3.85
N TYR A 179 -5.04 -5.79 -4.98
CA TYR A 179 -5.13 -6.38 -6.32
C TYR A 179 -3.71 -6.52 -6.85
N MET A 180 -3.26 -7.74 -7.13
CA MET A 180 -1.92 -7.97 -7.65
C MET A 180 -1.88 -9.18 -8.58
N GLU A 181 -1.11 -9.07 -9.65
CA GLU A 181 -0.76 -10.20 -10.50
C GLU A 181 0.76 -10.22 -10.74
N CYS A 182 1.25 -11.40 -11.11
CA CYS A 182 2.66 -11.61 -11.42
C CYS A 182 2.86 -11.86 -12.91
N ALA A 183 3.67 -11.01 -13.54
CA ALA A 183 4.23 -11.23 -14.85
C ALA A 183 5.52 -12.04 -14.78
N GLN A 184 5.70 -12.95 -15.72
CA GLN A 184 6.89 -13.78 -15.90
C GLN A 184 7.79 -13.09 -16.91
N ILE A 185 8.96 -12.62 -16.46
CA ILE A 185 9.84 -11.82 -17.32
C ILE A 185 11.27 -12.37 -17.36
N ASN A 186 11.95 -12.15 -18.48
CA ASN A 186 13.38 -12.39 -18.65
C ASN A 186 14.08 -11.05 -18.88
N VAL A 187 14.84 -10.59 -17.90
CA VAL A 187 15.56 -9.32 -17.96
C VAL A 187 16.86 -9.50 -18.72
N VAL A 188 17.06 -8.72 -19.76
CA VAL A 188 18.29 -8.69 -20.57
C VAL A 188 19.04 -7.37 -20.39
N GLY A 189 20.36 -7.40 -20.57
CA GLY A 189 21.23 -6.21 -20.51
C GLY A 189 21.40 -5.57 -19.12
N GLY A 190 20.93 -6.22 -18.05
CA GLY A 190 21.23 -5.80 -16.68
C GLY A 190 22.70 -5.98 -16.35
N THR A 191 23.31 -5.01 -15.64
CA THR A 191 24.76 -5.06 -15.37
C THR A 191 25.14 -6.01 -14.22
N GLY A 192 24.18 -6.39 -13.36
CA GLY A 192 24.46 -7.17 -12.16
C GLY A 192 25.33 -6.44 -11.12
N ALA A 193 25.52 -5.13 -11.25
CA ALA A 193 26.39 -4.34 -10.37
C ALA A 193 25.81 -4.12 -8.96
N SER A 194 24.55 -4.48 -8.71
CA SER A 194 23.92 -4.31 -7.40
C SER A 194 23.00 -5.48 -7.06
N THR A 195 23.00 -5.85 -5.78
CA THR A 195 22.10 -6.87 -5.22
C THR A 195 21.12 -6.20 -4.27
N PRO A 196 19.81 -6.15 -4.60
CA PRO A 196 18.81 -5.55 -3.73
C PRO A 196 18.71 -6.28 -2.39
N ALA A 197 18.46 -5.55 -1.30
CA ALA A 197 17.92 -6.16 -0.10
C ALA A 197 16.53 -6.73 -0.40
N THR A 198 16.25 -7.93 0.08
CA THR A 198 15.01 -8.65 -0.24
C THR A 198 14.17 -8.96 0.99
N TYR A 199 12.89 -9.16 0.75
CA TYR A 199 11.86 -9.34 1.77
C TYR A 199 10.90 -10.47 1.36
N SER A 200 10.04 -10.88 2.27
CA SER A 200 9.09 -11.98 2.05
C SER A 200 7.68 -11.49 1.77
N ILE A 201 7.02 -12.12 0.80
CA ILE A 201 5.57 -11.97 0.56
C ILE A 201 4.95 -13.37 0.68
N PRO A 202 4.09 -13.63 1.69
CA PRO A 202 3.65 -12.70 2.75
C PRO A 202 4.76 -12.32 3.74
N GLY A 203 4.57 -11.21 4.45
CA GLY A 203 5.49 -10.73 5.50
C GLY A 203 5.80 -9.23 5.46
N ILE A 204 5.88 -8.62 4.28
CA ILE A 204 6.12 -7.17 4.13
C ILE A 204 4.98 -6.28 4.64
N TYR A 205 3.78 -6.82 4.75
CA TYR A 205 2.58 -6.10 5.15
C TYR A 205 2.03 -6.63 6.47
N LYS A 206 1.47 -5.74 7.28
CA LYS A 206 0.70 -6.05 8.47
C LYS A 206 -0.65 -5.37 8.39
N ALA A 207 -1.69 -6.03 8.91
CA ALA A 207 -3.05 -5.50 8.87
C ALA A 207 -3.19 -4.14 9.58
N ASN A 208 -2.28 -3.81 10.51
CA ASN A 208 -2.23 -2.55 11.24
C ASN A 208 -1.16 -1.57 10.73
N ASP A 209 -0.53 -1.81 9.56
CA ASP A 209 0.35 -0.82 8.96
C ASP A 209 -0.44 0.47 8.68
N PRO A 210 0.14 1.67 8.92
CA PRO A 210 -0.57 2.93 8.78
C PRO A 210 -1.01 3.24 7.35
N GLY A 211 -0.49 2.52 6.36
CA GLY A 211 -0.92 2.58 4.97
C GLY A 211 -2.08 1.64 4.61
N LEU A 212 -2.43 0.70 5.50
CA LEU A 212 -3.43 -0.36 5.28
C LEU A 212 -4.61 -0.29 6.28
N LEU A 213 -4.40 0.24 7.48
CA LEU A 213 -5.45 0.63 8.41
C LEU A 213 -5.50 2.15 8.50
N VAL A 214 -6.33 2.76 7.65
CA VAL A 214 -6.35 4.20 7.42
C VAL A 214 -7.73 4.69 7.01
N ASN A 215 -8.17 5.82 7.58
CA ASN A 215 -9.37 6.51 7.15
C ASN A 215 -9.04 7.59 6.12
N VAL A 216 -9.05 7.23 4.83
CA VAL A 216 -8.75 8.15 3.73
C VAL A 216 -9.72 9.33 3.61
N TYR A 217 -10.94 9.22 4.14
CA TYR A 217 -11.93 10.31 4.11
C TYR A 217 -11.63 11.45 5.10
N SER A 218 -10.69 11.22 6.03
CA SER A 218 -10.19 12.25 6.93
C SER A 218 -8.96 13.00 6.37
N MET A 219 -8.42 12.53 5.24
CA MET A 219 -7.23 13.13 4.62
C MET A 219 -7.59 14.40 3.84
N THR A 220 -6.74 15.40 4.00
CA THR A 220 -6.71 16.64 3.21
C THR A 220 -5.61 16.57 2.16
N SER A 221 -5.61 17.51 1.19
CA SER A 221 -4.54 17.60 0.18
C SER A 221 -3.13 17.78 0.75
N SER A 222 -3.00 18.26 1.99
CA SER A 222 -1.72 18.38 2.72
C SER A 222 -1.36 17.16 3.57
N SER A 223 -2.22 16.15 3.63
CA SER A 223 -1.97 14.94 4.41
C SER A 223 -0.82 14.13 3.79
N THR A 224 -0.09 13.42 4.66
CA THR A 224 0.94 12.48 4.23
C THR A 224 0.37 11.07 4.28
N TYR A 225 0.82 10.21 3.36
CA TYR A 225 0.45 8.81 3.31
C TYR A 225 1.71 7.95 3.38
N THR A 226 1.75 7.00 4.31
CA THR A 226 2.83 6.02 4.41
C THR A 226 2.51 4.82 3.53
N ILE A 227 3.19 4.71 2.40
CA ILE A 227 3.06 3.57 1.49
C ILE A 227 3.58 2.30 2.23
N PRO A 228 2.83 1.19 2.22
CA PRO A 228 3.23 -0.03 2.93
C PRO A 228 4.44 -0.73 2.28
N GLY A 229 5.09 -1.61 3.05
CA GLY A 229 6.25 -2.39 2.59
C GLY A 229 7.59 -1.63 2.61
N PRO A 230 8.67 -2.26 2.11
CA PRO A 230 10.02 -1.69 2.14
C PRO A 230 10.19 -0.49 1.22
N ASN A 231 11.26 0.28 1.39
CA ASN A 231 11.60 1.35 0.43
C ASN A 231 11.94 0.79 -0.96
N PRO A 232 11.65 1.54 -2.05
CA PRO A 232 12.10 1.17 -3.39
C PRO A 232 13.63 1.02 -3.46
N PHE A 233 14.08 -0.02 -4.15
CA PHE A 233 15.47 -0.23 -4.52
C PHE A 233 15.92 0.85 -5.52
N THR A 234 17.16 1.32 -5.36
CA THR A 234 17.80 2.26 -6.27
C THR A 234 19.18 1.74 -6.69
N CYS A 235 19.52 1.94 -7.97
CA CYS A 235 20.86 1.60 -8.47
C CYS A 235 21.92 2.46 -7.78
N GLY A 236 22.99 1.82 -7.31
CA GLY A 236 24.08 2.49 -6.56
C GLY A 236 23.95 2.41 -5.03
N ALA A 237 22.83 1.89 -4.50
CA ALA A 237 22.74 1.52 -3.09
C ALA A 237 23.33 0.10 -2.90
N SER A 238 24.64 0.00 -2.68
CA SER A 238 25.26 -1.27 -2.28
C SER A 238 24.76 -1.66 -0.89
N GLY A 239 24.23 -2.89 -0.77
CA GLY A 239 23.58 -3.40 0.43
C GLY A 239 24.46 -3.35 1.69
N GLY A 240 23.95 -2.68 2.72
CA GLY A 240 24.47 -2.68 4.09
C GLY A 240 23.45 -2.02 5.01
N GLY A 241 22.84 -2.79 5.91
CA GLY A 241 21.81 -2.30 6.81
C GLY A 241 22.36 -1.58 8.04
N SER A 242 21.93 -0.33 8.27
CA SER A 242 21.46 0.26 9.55
C SER A 242 21.26 1.77 9.39
N PRO A 243 20.43 2.43 10.24
CA PRO A 243 19.90 3.75 9.95
C PRO A 243 20.93 4.84 10.25
N GLN A 244 21.28 5.64 9.24
CA GLN A 244 22.07 6.85 9.44
C GLN A 244 21.29 8.09 9.03
N THR A 245 20.96 8.85 10.07
CA THR A 245 20.66 10.28 10.14
C THR A 245 21.52 11.07 9.14
N SER A 246 20.87 11.74 8.18
CA SER A 246 21.53 12.67 7.26
C SER A 246 21.31 14.11 7.72
N THR A 247 22.27 14.61 8.50
CA THR A 247 22.57 16.05 8.58
C THR A 247 23.40 16.45 7.37
N THR A 248 22.92 17.40 6.56
CA THR A 248 23.76 18.27 5.74
C THR A 248 23.29 19.72 5.84
N SER A 249 24.17 20.51 6.43
CA SER A 249 24.12 21.93 6.73
C SER A 249 24.66 22.81 5.59
N LYS A 250 24.09 24.01 5.40
CA LYS A 250 24.79 25.31 5.23
C LYS A 250 23.75 26.45 5.20
N ALA A 251 23.50 27.16 6.31
CA ALA A 251 24.09 28.44 6.76
C ALA A 251 23.68 29.67 5.90
N ALA A 252 23.37 30.87 6.41
CA ALA A 252 22.89 31.43 7.67
C ALA A 252 22.74 32.95 7.39
N THR A 253 21.70 33.63 7.89
CA THR A 253 21.81 35.07 8.20
C THR A 253 21.09 35.37 9.51
N SER A 254 21.87 35.90 10.43
CA SER A 254 21.61 36.12 11.84
C SER A 254 20.64 37.27 12.11
N SER A 255 19.86 37.16 13.18
CA SER A 255 19.68 38.28 14.10
C SER A 255 19.59 37.78 15.54
N THR A 256 20.41 38.41 16.35
CA THR A 256 20.73 38.20 17.77
C THR A 256 19.59 38.61 18.70
N THR A 257 19.37 37.88 19.79
CA THR A 257 19.31 38.46 21.15
C THR A 257 19.35 37.39 22.25
N LEU A 258 19.95 37.79 23.37
CA LEU A 258 20.40 37.02 24.53
C LEU A 258 19.30 36.24 25.28
N ALA A 259 19.71 35.07 25.78
CA ALA A 259 19.02 34.36 26.86
C ALA A 259 19.07 35.17 28.17
N THR A 260 17.91 35.35 28.81
CA THR A 260 17.82 35.73 30.23
C THR A 260 16.88 34.75 30.94
N SER A 261 17.44 34.05 31.92
CA SER A 261 16.72 33.21 32.87
C SER A 261 15.90 34.09 33.81
N THR A 262 14.60 33.82 33.94
CA THR A 262 13.83 34.22 35.12
C THR A 262 12.87 33.10 35.53
N LYS A 263 12.82 32.89 36.84
CA LYS A 263 12.11 31.85 37.58
C LYS A 263 11.07 32.56 38.45
N THR A 264 9.77 32.36 38.23
CA THR A 264 8.66 32.62 39.19
C THR A 264 7.33 32.19 38.53
N SER A 265 6.68 31.14 39.01
CA SER A 265 5.58 31.10 40.00
C SER A 265 4.18 31.45 39.44
N SER A 266 3.34 30.40 39.41
CA SER A 266 1.90 30.37 39.72
C SER A 266 0.96 31.45 39.16
N ALA A 267 0.01 31.02 38.33
CA ALA A 267 -1.39 31.40 38.48
C ALA A 267 -2.30 30.31 37.88
N ALA A 268 -3.26 29.88 38.69
CA ALA A 268 -4.34 28.99 38.31
C ALA A 268 -5.26 29.65 37.28
N SER A 269 -5.73 28.86 36.32
CA SER A 269 -6.90 29.21 35.50
C SER A 269 -7.86 28.02 35.47
N THR A 270 -8.96 28.29 36.16
CA THR A 270 -10.22 27.59 36.31
C THR A 270 -10.79 27.11 34.98
N THR A 271 -11.12 25.82 34.89
CA THR A 271 -12.17 25.31 34.00
C THR A 271 -13.02 24.27 34.74
N THR A 272 -14.16 24.76 35.19
CA THR A 272 -15.47 24.10 35.19
C THR A 272 -15.50 22.57 35.36
N SER A 273 -15.74 22.18 36.62
CA SER A 273 -16.35 20.90 36.95
C SER A 273 -17.78 20.83 36.41
N ALA A 274 -18.08 19.77 35.68
CA ALA A 274 -19.42 19.17 35.66
C ALA A 274 -19.23 17.68 35.94
N ALA A 275 -19.63 17.28 37.15
CA ALA A 275 -19.59 15.92 37.64
C ALA A 275 -20.96 15.25 37.43
N SER A 276 -20.93 14.05 36.86
CA SER A 276 -21.79 12.90 37.18
C SER A 276 -21.10 11.69 36.55
N GLY A 277 -20.65 10.63 37.22
CA GLY A 277 -21.06 10.03 38.49
C GLY A 277 -21.36 8.57 38.20
N GLY A 278 -20.40 7.67 38.47
CA GLY A 278 -20.69 6.22 38.44
C GLY A 278 -19.49 5.29 38.23
N SER A 279 -18.72 5.05 39.30
CA SER A 279 -17.76 3.93 39.46
C SER A 279 -16.42 4.05 38.73
N CYS A 280 -15.36 3.59 39.39
CA CYS A 280 -14.13 3.24 38.69
C CYS A 280 -14.40 2.14 37.67
N ALA A 281 -13.67 2.15 36.55
CA ALA A 281 -13.77 1.12 35.53
C ALA A 281 -13.46 -0.25 36.14
N ALA A 282 -14.29 -1.25 35.81
CA ALA A 282 -14.04 -2.64 36.19
C ALA A 282 -12.70 -3.12 35.60
N LYS A 283 -12.17 -4.23 36.12
CA LYS A 283 -11.03 -4.92 35.49
C LYS A 283 -11.35 -5.18 34.00
N TYR A 284 -10.43 -4.82 33.13
CA TYR A 284 -10.52 -4.77 31.66
C TYR A 284 -11.39 -3.65 31.05
N GLY A 285 -11.94 -2.75 31.86
CA GLY A 285 -12.63 -1.55 31.41
C GLY A 285 -11.67 -0.42 31.00
N GLN A 286 -12.15 0.49 30.13
CA GLN A 286 -11.37 1.66 29.72
C GLN A 286 -11.29 2.68 30.86
N CYS A 287 -10.07 3.12 31.15
CA CYS A 287 -9.75 4.05 32.22
C CYS A 287 -9.01 5.31 31.74
N GLY A 288 -8.81 5.45 30.43
CA GLY A 288 -8.09 6.59 29.86
C GLY A 288 -7.93 6.52 28.35
N GLY A 289 -7.29 7.54 27.78
CA GLY A 289 -7.09 7.70 26.35
C GLY A 289 -7.47 9.09 25.84
N THR A 290 -6.83 9.54 24.77
CA THR A 290 -7.14 10.82 24.12
C THR A 290 -8.61 10.84 23.66
N GLY A 291 -9.39 11.80 24.16
CA GLY A 291 -10.82 11.93 23.88
C GLY A 291 -11.74 11.13 24.81
N TRP A 292 -11.21 10.38 25.78
CA TRP A 292 -12.01 9.64 26.76
C TRP A 292 -12.60 10.56 27.83
N SER A 293 -13.92 10.52 28.02
CA SER A 293 -14.65 11.29 29.03
C SER A 293 -15.27 10.42 30.14
N GLY A 294 -15.01 9.11 30.13
CA GLY A 294 -15.54 8.16 31.11
C GLY A 294 -14.66 8.01 32.36
N ALA A 295 -14.78 6.87 33.05
CA ALA A 295 -14.05 6.62 34.29
C ALA A 295 -12.53 6.73 34.09
N THR A 296 -11.83 7.40 35.00
CA THR A 296 -10.38 7.60 34.98
C THR A 296 -9.63 6.83 36.07
N CYS A 297 -10.37 6.01 36.84
CA CYS A 297 -9.85 5.15 37.90
C CYS A 297 -10.28 3.69 37.68
N CYS A 298 -9.58 2.75 38.31
CA CYS A 298 -9.86 1.31 38.25
C CYS A 298 -10.39 0.76 39.58
N THR A 299 -11.17 -0.31 39.54
CA THR A 299 -11.58 -1.05 40.75
C THR A 299 -10.36 -1.50 41.55
N SER A 300 -10.50 -1.58 42.88
CA SER A 300 -9.41 -1.97 43.77
C SER A 300 -8.76 -3.30 43.35
N GLY A 301 -7.43 -3.32 43.23
CA GLY A 301 -6.65 -4.47 42.75
C GLY A 301 -6.26 -4.43 41.27
N SER A 302 -6.65 -3.39 40.52
CA SER A 302 -6.21 -3.15 39.14
C SER A 302 -5.64 -1.75 38.95
N THR A 303 -4.75 -1.60 37.96
CA THR A 303 -4.09 -0.33 37.62
C THR A 303 -4.44 0.06 36.18
N CYS A 304 -4.66 1.36 35.95
CA CYS A 304 -4.89 1.87 34.61
C CYS A 304 -3.57 1.84 33.81
N SER A 305 -3.46 0.92 32.86
CA SER A 305 -2.28 0.80 31.99
C SER A 305 -2.61 1.33 30.60
N ALA A 306 -1.74 2.21 30.08
CA ALA A 306 -1.88 2.72 28.73
C ALA A 306 -1.52 1.63 27.70
N THR A 307 -2.45 1.31 26.80
CA THR A 307 -2.21 0.39 25.68
C THR A 307 -1.77 1.18 24.46
N ASN A 308 -2.39 2.35 24.23
CA ASN A 308 -1.99 3.32 23.22
C ASN A 308 -2.48 4.73 23.59
N GLN A 309 -2.18 5.73 22.75
CA GLN A 309 -2.54 7.14 22.96
C GLN A 309 -4.05 7.39 23.16
N TYR A 310 -4.91 6.56 22.57
CA TYR A 310 -6.37 6.72 22.58
C TYR A 310 -7.06 5.75 23.55
N TYR A 311 -6.32 4.82 24.17
CA TYR A 311 -6.91 3.76 24.99
C TYR A 311 -5.98 3.33 26.13
N SER A 312 -6.49 3.42 27.36
CA SER A 312 -5.91 2.84 28.58
C SER A 312 -6.91 1.92 29.25
N GLN A 313 -6.45 0.79 29.77
CA GLN A 313 -7.29 -0.27 30.33
C GLN A 313 -6.91 -0.60 31.77
N CYS A 314 -7.90 -0.91 32.60
CA CYS A 314 -7.67 -1.48 33.93
C CYS A 314 -7.18 -2.91 33.83
N VAL A 315 -5.96 -3.20 34.30
CA VAL A 315 -5.38 -4.56 34.36
C VAL A 315 -4.93 -4.91 35.77
#